data_AF-A0A0C2DHF4-F1
#
_entry.id   AF-A0A0C2DHF4-F1
#
_cell.length_a   1.000
_cell.length_b   1.000
_cell.length_c   1.000
_cell.angle_alpha   90.00
_cell.angle_beta   90.00
_cell.angle_gamma   90.00
#
_symmetry.space_group_name_H-M   'P 1'
#
loop_
_entity.id
_entity.type
_entity.pdbx_description
1 polymer ?
#
loop_
_entity_poly.entity_id
_entity_poly.type
_entity_poly.pdbx_seq_one_letter_code
_entity_poly.pdbx_strand_id
1 'polypeptide(L)'
;MFAPSRPFATDMAGFAINIKELFRVRHASFNSRCAKNYKQGPESCFLSQFGFKKEHLEPFGYKDYPKEILVWHTKTSKSRTRGPKRGYAIE
;
A
#
# COMPACT_ATOMS: atom_id res chain seq x y z
N MET A 1 -11.24 -1.98 -13.03
CA MET A 1 -9.90 -1.43 -12.70
C MET A 1 -10.09 -0.09 -12.00
N PHE A 2 -9.57 0.09 -10.78
CA PHE A 2 -9.84 1.28 -9.96
C PHE A 2 -8.75 2.34 -10.12
N ALA A 3 -9.13 3.58 -10.46
CA ALA A 3 -8.26 4.76 -10.59
C ALA A 3 -6.90 4.49 -11.30
N PRO A 4 -6.91 4.20 -12.61
CA PRO A 4 -5.68 3.88 -13.36
C PRO A 4 -4.76 5.09 -13.58
N SER A 5 -5.28 6.31 -13.44
CA SER A 5 -4.52 7.55 -13.57
C SER A 5 -3.65 7.88 -12.35
N ARG A 6 -3.65 7.03 -11.31
CA ARG A 6 -2.76 7.19 -10.17
C ARG A 6 -1.29 7.05 -10.63
N PRO A 7 -0.38 7.94 -10.18
CA PRO A 7 1.04 7.81 -10.52
C PRO A 7 1.61 6.49 -10.02
N PHE A 8 1.13 6.02 -8.86
CA PHE A 8 1.46 4.72 -8.31
C PHE A 8 0.17 3.94 -8.05
N ALA A 9 -0.29 3.18 -9.06
CA ALA A 9 -1.47 2.33 -8.97
C ALA A 9 -1.18 0.98 -8.27
N THR A 10 -0.50 1.03 -7.13
CA THR A 10 -0.17 -0.13 -6.28
C THR A 10 -0.90 -0.02 -4.94
N ASP A 11 -0.93 -1.13 -4.19
CA ASP A 11 -1.43 -1.22 -2.82
C ASP A 11 -0.27 -1.04 -1.81
N MET A 12 -0.58 -0.76 -0.54
CA MET A 12 0.43 -0.65 0.53
C MET A 12 1.32 -1.89 0.65
N ALA A 13 0.77 -3.10 0.42
CA ALA A 13 1.52 -4.34 0.49
C ALA A 13 2.39 -4.62 -0.77
N GLY A 14 2.24 -3.81 -1.82
CA GLY A 14 2.84 -4.06 -3.13
C GLY A 14 4.18 -3.35 -3.37
N PHE A 15 4.75 -2.68 -2.37
CA PHE A 15 6.05 -2.01 -2.51
C PHE A 15 6.86 -2.04 -1.22
N ALA A 16 8.16 -1.81 -1.36
CA ALA A 16 9.09 -1.57 -0.27
C ALA A 16 9.91 -0.31 -0.57
N ILE A 17 10.46 0.33 0.46
CA ILE A 17 11.31 1.52 0.32
C ILE A 17 12.62 1.26 1.07
N ASN A 18 13.73 1.65 0.45
CA ASN A 18 15.03 1.62 1.11
C ASN A 18 15.04 2.60 2.29
N ILE A 19 15.48 2.15 3.47
CA ILE A 19 15.51 2.97 4.68
C ILE A 19 16.33 4.27 4.51
N LYS A 20 17.34 4.29 3.63
CA LYS A 20 18.10 5.51 3.31
C LYS A 20 17.22 6.62 2.74
N GLU A 21 16.23 6.26 1.93
CA GLU A 21 15.29 7.21 1.33
C GLU A 21 14.35 7.81 2.38
N LEU A 22 13.95 7.03 3.38
CA LEU A 22 13.18 7.52 4.53
C LEU A 22 13.96 8.59 5.31
N PHE A 23 15.26 8.41 5.48
CA PHE A 23 16.11 9.42 6.14
C PHE A 23 16.41 10.64 5.27
N ARG A 24 16.42 10.48 3.92
CA ARG A 24 16.59 11.59 2.97
C ARG A 24 15.42 12.56 3.02
N VAL A 25 14.19 12.04 3.06
CA VAL A 25 12.98 12.87 3.09
C VAL A 25 12.28 12.71 4.44
N ARG A 26 12.84 13.36 5.47
CA ARG A 26 12.36 13.26 6.86
C ARG A 26 10.91 13.71 7.08
N HIS A 27 10.38 14.51 6.18
CA HIS A 27 8.99 15.00 6.22
C HIS A 27 8.02 14.10 5.45
N ALA A 28 8.50 13.02 4.83
CA ALA A 28 7.65 12.11 4.10
C ALA A 28 6.73 11.35 5.06
N SER A 29 5.42 11.57 4.95
CA SER A 29 4.44 10.90 5.79
C SER A 29 3.16 10.59 5.02
N PHE A 30 2.41 9.59 5.52
CA PHE A 30 1.06 9.35 5.04
C PHE A 30 0.15 10.50 5.47
N ASN A 31 -0.46 11.18 4.51
CA ASN A 31 -1.32 12.33 4.75
C ASN A 31 -2.76 12.04 4.28
N SER A 32 -3.70 12.01 5.23
CA SER A 32 -5.10 11.74 4.96
C SER A 32 -5.78 12.81 4.09
N ARG A 33 -5.31 14.07 4.17
CA ARG A 33 -5.81 15.18 3.36
C ARG A 33 -5.43 15.00 1.88
N CYS A 34 -4.22 14.56 1.63
CA CYS A 34 -3.71 14.29 0.30
C CYS A 34 -4.46 13.13 -0.38
N ALA A 35 -4.67 12.03 0.34
CA ALA A 35 -5.40 10.87 -0.17
C ALA A 35 -6.84 11.22 -0.56
N LYS A 36 -7.51 12.08 0.22
CA LYS A 36 -8.86 12.56 -0.08
C LYS A 36 -8.91 13.50 -1.28
N ASN A 37 -7.98 14.46 -1.36
CA ASN A 37 -7.98 15.50 -2.40
C ASN A 37 -7.74 14.92 -3.80
N TYR A 38 -6.85 13.93 -3.91
CA TYR A 38 -6.45 13.41 -5.20
C TYR A 38 -7.25 12.19 -5.67
N LYS A 39 -8.12 11.61 -4.83
CA LYS A 39 -8.68 10.24 -5.01
C LYS A 39 -7.59 9.18 -5.31
N GLN A 40 -6.34 9.56 -5.07
CA GLN A 40 -5.17 8.74 -5.18
C GLN A 40 -5.03 8.11 -3.80
N GLY A 41 -5.01 6.78 -3.71
CA GLY A 41 -4.78 6.11 -2.44
C GLY A 41 -3.56 6.70 -1.70
N PRO A 42 -3.50 6.57 -0.37
CA PRO A 42 -2.44 7.16 0.46
C PRO A 42 -1.02 6.78 0.01
N GLU A 43 -0.88 5.67 -0.71
CA GLU A 43 0.37 5.15 -1.28
C GLU A 43 0.96 6.12 -2.30
N SER A 44 0.15 6.58 -3.26
CA SER A 44 0.62 7.48 -4.31
C SER A 44 1.13 8.80 -3.73
N CYS A 45 0.41 9.36 -2.75
CA CYS A 45 0.84 10.59 -2.11
C CYS A 45 2.15 10.42 -1.33
N PHE A 46 2.31 9.29 -0.65
CA PHE A 46 3.52 9.00 0.10
C PHE A 46 4.73 8.82 -0.85
N LEU A 47 4.60 7.99 -1.88
CA LEU A 47 5.69 7.73 -2.83
C LEU A 47 6.09 8.98 -3.63
N SER A 48 5.14 9.84 -3.98
CA SER A 48 5.42 11.10 -4.68
C SER A 48 6.23 12.09 -3.82
N GLN A 49 6.16 12.04 -2.48
CA GLN A 49 6.94 12.92 -1.61
C GLN A 49 8.45 12.65 -1.71
N PHE A 50 8.86 11.44 -2.07
CA PHE A 50 10.26 11.10 -2.31
C PHE A 50 10.78 11.59 -3.67
N GLY A 51 9.89 12.10 -4.54
CA GLY A 51 10.22 12.46 -5.92
C GLY A 51 10.43 11.26 -6.82
N PHE A 52 9.93 10.08 -6.44
CA PHE A 52 9.99 8.91 -7.31
C PHE A 52 9.12 9.12 -8.55
N LYS A 53 9.61 8.60 -9.68
CA LYS A 53 8.88 8.45 -10.92
C LYS A 53 8.73 6.96 -11.22
N LYS A 54 7.82 6.60 -12.13
CA LYS A 54 7.62 5.21 -12.55
C LYS A 54 8.91 4.53 -13.04
N GLU A 55 9.80 5.31 -13.65
CA GLU A 55 11.11 4.86 -14.14
C GLU A 55 12.09 4.44 -13.03
N HIS A 56 11.92 4.95 -11.81
CA HIS A 56 12.79 4.64 -10.67
C HIS A 56 12.35 3.39 -9.91
N LEU A 57 11.23 2.77 -10.29
CA LEU A 57 10.71 1.58 -9.61
C LEU A 57 11.48 0.34 -10.04
N GLU A 58 11.92 -0.45 -9.07
CA GLU A 58 12.57 -1.72 -9.30
C GLU A 58 11.51 -2.84 -9.25
N PRO A 59 11.19 -3.49 -10.39
CA PRO A 59 10.15 -4.49 -10.42
C PRO A 59 10.70 -5.84 -9.90
N PHE A 60 10.16 -6.31 -8.78
CA PHE A 60 10.49 -7.62 -8.21
C PHE A 60 9.71 -8.74 -8.93
N GLY A 61 10.37 -9.83 -9.29
CA GLY A 61 9.73 -10.99 -9.97
C GLY A 61 9.23 -10.71 -11.40
N TYR A 62 9.57 -9.56 -12.01
CA TYR A 62 9.11 -9.23 -13.35
C TYR A 62 9.81 -10.01 -14.46
N LYS A 63 10.97 -10.62 -14.22
CA LYS A 63 11.66 -11.43 -15.24
C LYS A 63 11.21 -12.88 -15.26
N ASP A 64 10.59 -13.36 -14.19
CA ASP A 64 10.19 -14.76 -14.04
C ASP A 64 8.88 -15.04 -14.77
N TYR A 65 8.76 -16.23 -15.37
CA TYR A 65 7.55 -16.70 -16.02
C TYR A 65 7.26 -18.15 -15.62
N PRO A 66 6.10 -18.46 -15.03
CA PRO A 66 4.94 -17.61 -14.79
C PRO A 66 5.19 -16.49 -13.76
N LYS A 67 4.40 -15.41 -13.82
CA LYS A 67 4.47 -14.33 -12.82
C LYS A 67 3.98 -14.85 -11.48
N GLU A 68 4.82 -14.75 -10.47
CA GLU A 68 4.47 -15.18 -9.12
C GLU A 68 3.64 -14.10 -8.40
N ILE A 69 2.61 -14.53 -7.67
CA ILE A 69 1.84 -13.67 -6.75
C ILE A 69 2.25 -14.05 -5.34
N LEU A 70 3.02 -13.18 -4.69
CA LEU A 70 3.63 -13.46 -3.39
C LEU A 70 2.87 -12.83 -2.21
N VAL A 71 1.84 -12.02 -2.48
CA VAL A 71 1.09 -11.29 -1.44
C VAL A 71 -0.39 -11.20 -1.78
N TRP A 72 -1.25 -11.32 -0.76
CA TRP A 72 -2.71 -11.27 -0.88
C TRP A 72 -3.30 -10.24 0.06
N HIS A 73 -4.14 -9.36 -0.48
CA HIS A 73 -4.88 -8.37 0.30
C HIS A 73 -6.15 -8.98 0.92
N THR A 74 -5.98 -9.89 1.88
CA THR A 74 -7.10 -10.54 2.56
C THR A 74 -7.78 -9.60 3.57
N LYS A 75 -9.08 -9.81 3.78
CA LYS A 75 -9.86 -9.05 4.77
C LYS A 75 -10.76 -10.01 5.55
N THR A 76 -10.62 -9.98 6.87
CA THR A 76 -11.52 -10.74 7.76
C THR A 76 -12.93 -10.14 7.71
N SER A 77 -13.94 -10.99 7.57
CA SER A 77 -15.33 -10.58 7.67
C SER A 77 -15.69 -10.27 9.13
N LYS A 78 -16.60 -9.32 9.35
CA LYS A 78 -17.08 -9.02 10.69
C LYS A 78 -17.90 -10.20 11.20
N SER A 79 -17.49 -10.83 12.29
CA SER A 79 -18.31 -11.86 12.93
C SER A 79 -19.63 -11.25 13.44
N ARG A 80 -20.71 -12.02 13.32
CA ARG A 80 -22.03 -11.63 13.86
C ARG A 80 -22.15 -11.91 15.36
N THR A 81 -21.18 -12.62 15.93
CA THR A 81 -21.19 -13.08 17.32
C THR A 81 -20.94 -11.93 18.28
N ARG A 82 -21.81 -11.78 19.29
CA ARG A 82 -21.63 -10.84 20.39
C ARG A 82 -20.78 -11.51 21.47
N GLY A 83 -19.46 -11.49 21.30
CA GLY A 83 -18.52 -11.91 22.33
C GLY A 83 -18.14 -10.76 23.28
N PRO A 84 -17.62 -11.05 24.48
CA PRO A 84 -17.02 -10.03 25.34
C PRO A 84 -15.89 -9.29 24.59
N LYS A 85 -15.68 -8.00 24.90
CA LYS A 85 -14.69 -7.12 24.22
C LYS A 85 -13.24 -7.65 24.26
N ARG A 86 -12.96 -8.64 25.12
CA ARG A 86 -11.71 -9.39 25.22
C ARG A 86 -12.08 -10.86 25.42
N GLY A 87 -11.77 -11.71 24.46
CA GLY A 87 -12.05 -13.15 24.49
C GLY A 87 -12.21 -13.73 23.08
N TYR A 88 -12.02 -15.04 22.95
CA TYR A 88 -12.35 -15.76 21.73
C TYR A 88 -13.84 -16.11 21.73
N ALA A 89 -14.55 -15.70 20.69
CA ALA A 89 -15.87 -16.25 20.40
C ALA A 89 -15.63 -17.58 19.68
N ILE A 90 -15.84 -18.68 20.39
CA ILE A 90 -15.80 -20.03 19.84
C ILE A 90 -17.19 -20.28 19.26
N GLU A 91 -17.26 -20.72 18.00
CA GLU A 91 -18.51 -21.19 17.37
C GLU A 91 -18.89 -22.58 17.87
#